data_AF-A0A9X3S7R3-F1
#
_entry.id   AF-A0A9X3S7R3-F1
#
_cell.length_a   1.000
_cell.length_b   1.000
_cell.length_c   1.000
_cell.angle_alpha   90.00
_cell.angle_beta   90.00
_cell.angle_gamma   90.00
#
_symmetry.space_group_name_H-M   'P 1'
#
loop_
_entity.id
_entity.type
_entity.pdbx_description
1 polymer ?
#
loop_
_entity_poly.entity_id
_entity_poly.type
_entity_poly.pdbx_seq_one_letter_code
_entity_poly.pdbx_strand_id
1 'polypeptide(L)'
;MLRPLLLALTALLFAAPAAQACIDQPLSKPFTPWLDYAHYQAAPEDWTLDGAAFTGGGHPWGGGNESLSIPAGASAITDPVCITLVHPTLRFFARGTGTLTVSVIAAGGLELPVGVVLGTGGWSPSPVLPIVLNLLGEQDVRFRFTSALGAFRIDDVWIDPYSKG
;
A
#
# COMPACT_ATOMS: atom_id res chain seq x y z
N MET A 1 -1.08 -21.72 65.51
CA MET A 1 -1.68 -20.82 64.50
C MET A 1 -1.09 -21.20 63.14
N LEU A 2 -1.82 -21.93 62.30
CA LEU A 2 -1.37 -22.40 60.99
C LEU A 2 -2.23 -21.74 59.91
N ARG A 3 -1.65 -20.85 59.09
CA ARG A 3 -2.31 -20.21 57.95
C ARG A 3 -2.06 -21.06 56.70
N PRO A 4 -3.10 -21.53 55.99
CA PRO A 4 -2.89 -22.24 54.73
C PRO A 4 -2.60 -21.22 53.63
N LEU A 5 -1.54 -21.44 52.86
CA LEU A 5 -1.25 -20.72 51.63
C LEU A 5 -2.14 -21.29 50.52
N LEU A 6 -3.10 -20.51 50.02
CA LEU A 6 -3.80 -20.82 48.77
C LEU A 6 -2.88 -20.47 47.60
N LEU A 7 -2.45 -21.46 46.81
CA LEU A 7 -1.91 -21.21 45.47
C LEU A 7 -3.08 -21.03 44.49
N ALA A 8 -3.21 -19.84 43.92
CA ALA A 8 -4.11 -19.57 42.81
C ALA A 8 -3.39 -19.91 41.49
N LEU A 9 -3.85 -20.94 40.80
CA LEU A 9 -3.36 -21.31 39.46
C LEU A 9 -4.10 -20.47 38.42
N THR A 10 -3.42 -19.47 37.85
CA THR A 10 -3.98 -18.62 36.78
C THR A 10 -3.68 -19.28 35.43
N ALA A 11 -4.72 -19.77 34.74
CA ALA A 11 -4.60 -20.24 33.36
C ALA A 11 -4.53 -19.04 32.41
N LEU A 12 -3.40 -18.85 31.73
CA LEU A 12 -3.24 -17.88 30.65
C LEU A 12 -3.85 -18.46 29.37
N LEU A 13 -5.08 -18.07 29.06
CA LEU A 13 -5.70 -18.31 27.75
C LEU A 13 -5.06 -17.34 26.75
N PHE A 14 -4.19 -17.85 25.86
CA PHE A 14 -3.76 -17.12 24.67
C PHE A 14 -4.92 -17.08 23.68
N ALA A 15 -5.65 -15.95 23.64
CA ALA A 15 -6.55 -15.67 22.54
C ALA A 15 -5.69 -15.36 21.30
N ALA A 16 -5.74 -16.23 20.29
CA ALA A 16 -5.23 -15.87 18.97
C ALA A 16 -6.05 -14.68 18.46
N PRO A 17 -5.43 -13.61 17.95
CA PRO A 17 -6.19 -12.52 17.33
C PRO A 17 -7.03 -13.11 16.20
N ALA A 18 -8.33 -12.83 16.22
CA ALA A 18 -9.18 -13.16 15.09
C ALA A 18 -8.67 -12.42 13.86
N ALA A 19 -8.78 -13.03 12.67
CA ALA A 19 -8.60 -12.31 11.42
C ALA A 19 -9.54 -11.10 11.44
N GLN A 20 -8.98 -9.90 11.46
CA GLN A 20 -9.76 -8.69 11.43
C GLN A 20 -10.27 -8.54 10.01
N ALA A 21 -11.60 -8.63 9.83
CA ALA A 21 -12.24 -8.36 8.56
C ALA A 21 -11.75 -7.02 8.01
N CYS A 22 -11.45 -6.93 6.72
CA CYS A 22 -11.07 -5.66 6.11
C CYS A 22 -12.17 -4.62 6.41
N ILE A 23 -11.78 -3.56 7.12
CA ILE A 23 -12.71 -2.50 7.49
C ILE A 23 -12.98 -1.65 6.26
N ASP A 24 -14.25 -1.47 5.90
CA ASP A 24 -14.67 -0.58 4.83
C ASP A 24 -14.04 0.81 5.02
N GLN A 25 -13.33 1.27 3.99
CA GLN A 25 -12.71 2.59 3.95
C GLN A 25 -13.56 3.55 3.11
N PRO A 26 -13.54 4.87 3.41
CA PRO A 26 -14.15 5.87 2.55
C PRO A 26 -13.60 5.78 1.11
N LEU A 27 -14.51 5.93 0.14
CA LEU A 27 -14.19 5.81 -1.27
C LEU A 27 -14.16 7.16 -1.96
N SER A 28 -13.27 7.32 -2.94
CA SER A 28 -13.16 8.50 -3.79
C SER A 28 -12.90 8.13 -5.25
N LYS A 29 -12.85 9.13 -6.16
CA LYS A 29 -12.59 8.96 -7.60
C LYS A 29 -11.41 9.83 -8.07
N PRO A 30 -10.19 9.58 -7.57
CA PRO A 30 -9.04 10.46 -7.74
C PRO A 30 -8.59 10.59 -9.20
N PHE A 31 -8.93 9.61 -10.04
CA PHE A 31 -8.49 9.53 -11.43
C PHE A 31 -9.54 9.97 -12.46
N THR A 32 -10.63 10.62 -12.02
CA THR A 32 -11.68 11.14 -12.92
C THR A 32 -11.14 12.00 -14.08
N PRO A 33 -10.11 12.86 -13.90
CA PRO A 33 -9.52 13.61 -15.02
C PRO A 33 -8.87 12.76 -16.12
N TRP A 34 -8.61 11.47 -15.85
CA TRP A 34 -8.08 10.49 -16.80
C TRP A 34 -9.14 9.46 -17.23
N LEU A 35 -10.43 9.83 -17.14
CA LEU A 35 -11.57 9.01 -17.56
C LEU A 35 -11.71 7.69 -16.79
N ASP A 36 -11.08 7.61 -15.62
CA ASP A 36 -11.24 6.49 -14.70
C ASP A 36 -12.25 6.90 -13.62
N TYR A 37 -13.45 6.34 -13.73
CA TYR A 37 -14.59 6.60 -12.85
C TYR A 37 -14.77 5.55 -11.76
N ALA A 38 -13.80 4.65 -11.59
CA ALA A 38 -13.81 3.65 -10.53
C ALA A 38 -13.71 4.31 -9.15
N HIS A 39 -14.19 3.59 -8.14
CA HIS A 39 -14.07 4.02 -6.75
C HIS A 39 -12.79 3.43 -6.17
N TYR A 40 -12.08 4.23 -5.39
CA TYR A 40 -10.82 3.84 -4.79
C TYR A 40 -10.82 4.14 -3.30
N GLN A 41 -10.20 3.26 -2.53
CA GLN A 41 -9.80 3.52 -1.14
C GLN A 41 -8.32 3.92 -1.09
N ALA A 42 -7.98 4.85 -0.21
CA ALA A 42 -6.59 5.21 0.04
C ALA A 42 -5.88 4.07 0.79
N ALA A 43 -4.62 3.83 0.45
CA ALA A 43 -3.71 3.08 1.32
C ALA A 43 -3.34 3.93 2.54
N PRO A 44 -2.87 3.32 3.65
CA PRO A 44 -2.26 4.05 4.75
C PRO A 44 -1.09 4.93 4.28
N GLU A 45 -0.95 6.09 4.92
CA GLU A 45 0.09 7.09 4.58
C GLU A 45 1.41 6.89 5.35
N ASP A 46 1.49 5.85 6.19
CA ASP A 46 2.73 5.46 6.87
C ASP A 46 3.57 4.52 5.99
N TRP A 47 4.90 4.69 6.07
CA TRP A 47 5.84 4.00 5.18
C TRP A 47 7.09 3.51 5.90
N THR A 48 7.56 2.34 5.48
CA THR A 48 8.94 1.90 5.73
C THR A 48 9.82 2.35 4.56
N LEU A 49 10.87 3.13 4.86
CA LEU A 49 11.72 3.76 3.86
C LEU A 49 13.14 3.18 3.87
N ASP A 50 13.68 2.90 2.68
CA ASP A 50 15.07 2.50 2.47
C ASP A 50 15.69 3.37 1.37
N GLY A 51 16.42 4.41 1.76
CA GLY A 51 16.97 5.42 0.85
C GLY A 51 15.92 6.38 0.24
N ALA A 52 14.63 6.13 0.47
CA ALA A 52 13.53 7.03 0.13
C ALA A 52 13.27 8.04 1.26
N ALA A 53 12.62 9.16 0.93
CA ALA A 53 12.28 10.20 1.90
C ALA A 53 11.06 11.02 1.45
N PHE A 54 10.29 11.53 2.41
CA PHE A 54 9.30 12.56 2.12
C PHE A 54 9.98 13.86 1.68
N THR A 55 9.39 14.52 0.69
CA THR A 55 9.83 15.82 0.19
C THR A 55 8.62 16.70 -0.07
N GLY A 56 8.79 18.01 0.08
CA GLY A 56 7.79 18.98 -0.37
C GLY A 56 7.48 18.86 -1.87
N GLY A 57 6.23 19.15 -2.19
CA GLY A 57 5.62 19.13 -3.51
C GLY A 57 4.93 17.81 -3.84
N GLY A 58 3.61 17.77 -3.64
CA GLY A 58 2.72 16.67 -4.06
C GLY A 58 2.22 16.83 -5.50
N HIS A 59 1.33 15.94 -5.93
CA HIS A 59 0.63 16.09 -7.20
C HIS A 59 -0.45 17.19 -7.12
N PRO A 60 -0.72 17.93 -8.22
CA PRO A 60 -1.56 19.14 -8.16
C PRO A 60 -3.07 18.89 -8.00
N TRP A 61 -3.49 17.63 -7.83
CA TRP A 61 -4.91 17.23 -7.84
C TRP A 61 -5.43 16.71 -6.50
N GLY A 62 -4.54 16.35 -5.56
CA GLY A 62 -4.90 15.73 -4.27
C GLY A 62 -4.88 16.69 -3.08
N GLY A 63 -4.40 17.92 -3.28
CA GLY A 63 -4.27 18.91 -2.20
C GLY A 63 -3.11 18.66 -1.22
N GLY A 64 -2.40 17.53 -1.35
CA GLY A 64 -1.20 17.20 -0.58
C GLY A 64 0.00 18.10 -0.90
N ASN A 65 0.78 18.43 0.13
CA ASN A 65 1.96 19.28 0.02
C ASN A 65 3.28 18.48 -0.01
N GLU A 66 3.22 17.17 0.15
CA GLU A 66 4.38 16.28 0.22
C GLU A 66 4.22 15.15 -0.79
N SER A 67 5.33 14.55 -1.17
CA SER A 67 5.37 13.30 -1.91
C SER A 67 6.58 12.49 -1.47
N LEU A 68 6.60 11.22 -1.84
CA LEU A 68 7.71 10.34 -1.51
C LEU A 68 8.75 10.33 -2.62
N SER A 69 9.94 10.85 -2.34
CA SER A 69 11.10 10.79 -3.22
C SER A 69 11.79 9.42 -3.10
N ILE A 70 11.94 8.74 -4.23
CA ILE A 70 12.56 7.42 -4.35
C ILE A 70 13.72 7.53 -5.37
N PRO A 71 14.96 7.81 -4.92
CA PRO A 71 16.15 7.80 -5.76
C PRO A 71 16.46 6.41 -6.35
N ALA A 72 17.34 6.36 -7.35
CA ALA A 72 17.80 5.09 -7.92
C ALA A 72 18.37 4.17 -6.84
N GLY A 73 17.93 2.92 -6.82
CA GLY A 73 18.31 1.90 -5.82
C GLY A 73 17.55 2.00 -4.50
N ALA A 74 16.77 3.06 -4.27
CA ALA A 74 15.96 3.22 -3.07
C ALA A 74 14.61 2.51 -3.20
N SER A 75 13.99 2.23 -2.06
CA SER A 75 12.64 1.70 -1.98
C SER A 75 11.80 2.32 -0.86
N ALA A 76 10.49 2.20 -1.04
CA ALA A 76 9.50 2.54 -0.05
C ALA A 76 8.43 1.46 0.01
N ILE A 77 7.96 1.16 1.20
CA ILE A 77 6.97 0.11 1.45
C ILE A 77 5.82 0.72 2.25
N THR A 78 4.59 0.53 1.78
CA THR A 78 3.40 0.94 2.54
C THR A 78 3.31 0.17 3.85
N ASP A 79 2.61 0.74 4.81
CA ASP A 79 2.02 -0.05 5.89
C ASP A 79 1.03 -1.10 5.36
N PRO A 80 0.64 -2.09 6.20
CA PRO A 80 -0.30 -3.14 5.82
C PRO A 80 -1.62 -2.59 5.25
N VAL A 81 -1.98 -3.09 4.08
CA VAL A 81 -3.27 -2.85 3.42
C VAL A 81 -4.06 -4.14 3.45
N CYS A 82 -5.19 -4.12 4.13
CA CYS A 82 -6.12 -5.25 4.10
C CYS A 82 -6.79 -5.31 2.72
N ILE A 83 -6.67 -6.46 2.06
CA ILE A 83 -7.29 -6.74 0.78
C ILE A 83 -8.16 -7.99 0.87
N THR A 84 -9.17 -8.03 0.02
CA THR A 84 -10.02 -9.20 -0.22
C THR A 84 -10.09 -9.47 -1.73
N LEU A 85 -10.80 -10.52 -2.14
CA LEU A 85 -11.05 -10.85 -3.55
C LEU A 85 -11.53 -9.65 -4.40
N VAL A 86 -12.26 -8.71 -3.80
CA VAL A 86 -12.80 -7.55 -4.53
C VAL A 86 -11.77 -6.43 -4.76
N HIS A 87 -10.55 -6.55 -4.24
CA HIS A 87 -9.48 -5.56 -4.42
C HIS A 87 -8.47 -5.99 -5.49
N PRO A 88 -8.80 -5.99 -6.80
CA PRO A 88 -7.94 -6.59 -7.81
C PRO A 88 -6.75 -5.73 -8.22
N THR A 89 -6.80 -4.41 -8.01
CA THR A 89 -5.86 -3.48 -8.63
C THR A 89 -5.50 -2.30 -7.74
N LEU A 90 -4.31 -1.74 -7.98
CA LEU A 90 -3.88 -0.47 -7.42
C LEU A 90 -3.49 0.54 -8.50
N ARG A 91 -3.50 1.83 -8.12
CA ARG A 91 -2.97 2.97 -8.87
C ARG A 91 -2.37 3.99 -7.90
N PHE A 92 -1.57 4.90 -8.41
CA PHE A 92 -0.96 5.98 -7.64
C PHE A 92 -0.52 7.11 -8.57
N PHE A 93 -0.20 8.28 -8.04
CA PHE A 93 0.43 9.34 -8.83
C PHE A 93 1.95 9.17 -8.81
N ALA A 94 2.57 9.36 -9.97
CA ALA A 94 4.01 9.30 -10.10
C ALA A 94 4.53 10.40 -11.03
N ARG A 95 5.75 10.88 -10.74
CA ARG A 95 6.59 11.64 -11.66
C ARG A 95 8.02 11.18 -11.52
N GLY A 96 8.82 11.33 -12.57
CA GLY A 96 10.22 10.95 -12.49
C GLY A 96 10.82 10.60 -13.83
N THR A 97 11.97 9.95 -13.78
CA THR A 97 12.69 9.43 -14.95
C THR A 97 13.15 8.01 -14.67
N GLY A 98 13.28 7.20 -15.71
CA GLY A 98 13.71 5.80 -15.58
C GLY A 98 12.56 4.85 -15.28
N THR A 99 12.78 3.91 -14.36
CA THR A 99 11.90 2.74 -14.15
C THR A 99 11.64 2.50 -12.67
N LEU A 100 10.37 2.52 -12.28
CA LEU A 100 9.90 2.16 -10.94
C LEU A 100 9.25 0.77 -10.99
N THR A 101 9.79 -0.17 -10.21
CA THR A 101 9.19 -1.50 -10.03
C THR A 101 8.25 -1.47 -8.84
N VAL A 102 7.08 -2.08 -9.00
CA VAL A 102 6.08 -2.23 -7.94
C VAL A 102 5.91 -3.72 -7.64
N SER A 103 6.04 -4.08 -6.38
CA SER A 103 5.81 -5.44 -5.88
C SER A 103 4.72 -5.42 -4.80
N VAL A 104 4.02 -6.55 -4.68
CA VAL A 104 3.13 -6.84 -3.54
C VAL A 104 3.81 -7.84 -2.62
N ILE A 105 3.68 -7.65 -1.31
CA ILE A 105 4.31 -8.48 -0.28
C ILE A 105 3.21 -9.03 0.63
N ALA A 106 3.08 -10.36 0.71
CA ALA A 106 2.19 -11.03 1.66
C ALA A 106 2.73 -10.97 3.10
N ALA A 107 1.87 -11.15 4.09
CA ALA A 107 2.28 -11.22 5.51
C ALA A 107 3.39 -12.26 5.80
N GLY A 108 3.46 -13.36 5.03
CA GLY A 108 4.50 -14.39 5.11
C GLY A 108 5.82 -14.08 4.40
N GLY A 109 5.97 -12.87 3.82
CA GLY A 109 7.18 -12.44 3.12
C GLY A 109 7.28 -12.85 1.65
N LEU A 110 6.27 -13.54 1.11
CA LEU A 110 6.18 -13.78 -0.33
C LEU A 110 6.04 -12.43 -1.05
N GLU A 111 6.99 -12.14 -1.92
CA GLU A 111 6.99 -10.92 -2.74
C GLU A 111 6.82 -11.27 -4.21
N LEU A 112 5.88 -10.60 -4.88
CA LEU A 112 5.62 -10.75 -6.30
C LEU A 112 5.69 -9.41 -7.00
N PRO A 113 6.47 -9.26 -8.09
CA PRO A 113 6.41 -8.06 -8.92
C PRO A 113 5.05 -7.99 -9.62
N VAL A 114 4.41 -6.83 -9.53
CA VAL A 114 3.06 -6.60 -10.07
C VAL A 114 3.03 -5.57 -11.19
N GLY A 115 4.08 -4.78 -11.35
CA GLY A 115 4.14 -3.81 -12.41
C GLY A 115 5.43 -3.04 -12.50
N VAL A 116 5.55 -2.33 -13.62
CA VAL A 116 6.63 -1.40 -13.90
C VAL A 116 6.02 -0.09 -14.37
N VAL A 117 6.45 1.02 -13.79
CA VAL A 117 6.04 2.38 -14.16
C VAL A 117 7.22 3.12 -14.76
N LEU A 118 7.03 3.67 -15.96
CA LEU A 118 8.04 4.46 -16.65
C LEU A 118 7.91 5.93 -16.28
N GLY A 119 9.04 6.60 -16.07
CA GLY A 119 9.08 8.01 -15.73
C GLY A 119 8.73 8.90 -16.94
N THR A 120 7.77 9.79 -16.76
CA THR A 120 7.27 10.72 -17.80
C THR A 120 7.67 12.18 -17.56
N GLY A 121 8.47 12.46 -16.52
CA GLY A 121 8.92 13.80 -16.10
C GLY A 121 7.88 14.64 -15.35
N GLY A 122 6.62 14.61 -15.80
CA GLY A 122 5.46 15.23 -15.15
C GLY A 122 4.70 14.29 -14.21
N TRP A 123 3.81 14.86 -13.38
CA TRP A 123 2.87 14.06 -12.60
C TRP A 123 1.83 13.41 -13.52
N SER A 124 1.64 12.10 -13.36
CA SER A 124 0.58 11.35 -14.02
C SER A 124 0.18 10.15 -13.16
N PRO A 125 -1.07 9.66 -13.25
CA PRO A 125 -1.42 8.37 -12.69
C PRO A 125 -0.55 7.26 -13.29
N SER A 126 -0.21 6.27 -12.47
CA SER A 126 0.35 5.01 -12.96
C SER A 126 -0.66 4.25 -13.83
N PRO A 127 -0.20 3.28 -14.65
CA PRO A 127 -1.09 2.26 -15.18
C PRO A 127 -1.85 1.54 -14.06
N VAL A 128 -2.98 0.92 -14.40
CA VAL A 128 -3.68 0.02 -13.46
C VAL A 128 -2.80 -1.21 -13.23
N LEU A 129 -2.37 -1.44 -11.99
CA LEU A 129 -1.51 -2.58 -11.65
C LEU A 129 -2.31 -3.66 -10.91
N PRO A 130 -2.19 -4.94 -11.29
CA PRO A 130 -2.89 -6.02 -10.59
C PRO A 130 -2.28 -6.27 -9.21
N ILE A 131 -3.11 -6.55 -8.21
CA ILE A 131 -2.62 -6.93 -6.87
C ILE A 131 -2.24 -8.41 -6.81
N VAL A 132 -2.89 -9.27 -7.61
CA VAL A 132 -2.75 -10.75 -7.74
C VAL A 132 -2.92 -11.58 -6.46
N LEU A 133 -2.40 -11.13 -5.32
CA LEU A 133 -2.54 -11.80 -4.03
C LEU A 133 -3.97 -11.77 -3.49
N ASN A 134 -4.82 -10.84 -3.97
CA ASN A 134 -6.25 -10.81 -3.63
C ASN A 134 -6.96 -12.15 -3.93
N LEU A 135 -6.44 -12.93 -4.88
CA LEU A 135 -6.96 -14.26 -5.25
C LEU A 135 -6.72 -15.34 -4.19
N LEU A 136 -5.83 -15.10 -3.22
CA LEU A 136 -5.53 -16.04 -2.14
C LEU A 136 -6.46 -15.88 -0.92
N GLY A 137 -7.41 -14.94 -1.00
CA GLY A 137 -8.35 -14.65 0.07
C GLY A 137 -8.04 -13.33 0.79
N GLU A 138 -8.75 -13.10 1.88
CA GLU A 138 -8.57 -11.93 2.73
C GLU A 138 -7.23 -11.99 3.46
N GLN A 139 -6.44 -10.92 3.35
CA GLN A 139 -5.13 -10.81 3.97
C GLN A 139 -4.61 -9.37 3.98
N ASP A 140 -3.64 -9.12 4.84
CA ASP A 140 -2.81 -7.91 4.76
C ASP A 140 -1.68 -8.10 3.76
N VAL A 141 -1.55 -7.13 2.85
CA VAL A 141 -0.40 -7.00 1.95
C VAL A 141 0.31 -5.67 2.15
N ARG A 142 1.54 -5.57 1.65
CA ARG A 142 2.26 -4.30 1.53
C ARG A 142 2.67 -4.08 0.08
N PHE A 143 2.75 -2.83 -0.34
CA PHE A 143 3.25 -2.50 -1.67
C PHE A 143 4.64 -1.90 -1.56
N ARG A 144 5.61 -2.51 -2.26
CA ARG A 144 6.97 -1.98 -2.37
C ARG A 144 7.13 -1.27 -3.71
N PHE A 145 7.67 -0.06 -3.65
CA PHE A 145 8.04 0.77 -4.79
C PHE A 145 9.56 0.90 -4.79
N THR A 146 10.22 0.42 -5.85
CA THR A 146 11.68 0.45 -5.97
C THR A 146 12.08 1.16 -7.25
N SER A 147 12.85 2.25 -7.15
CA SER A 147 13.38 2.90 -8.36
C SER A 147 14.58 2.10 -8.87
N ALA A 148 14.38 1.29 -9.89
CA ALA A 148 15.46 0.49 -10.48
C ALA A 148 16.44 1.37 -11.26
N LEU A 149 15.93 2.40 -11.94
CA LEU A 149 16.70 3.37 -12.71
C LEU A 149 16.10 4.75 -12.54
N GLY A 150 16.94 5.78 -12.46
CA GLY A 150 16.50 7.17 -12.31
C GLY A 150 15.87 7.45 -10.94
N ALA A 151 15.09 8.52 -10.85
CA ALA A 151 14.47 8.94 -9.61
C ALA A 151 12.99 9.23 -9.83
N PHE A 152 12.19 8.83 -8.85
CA PHE A 152 10.75 9.03 -8.83
C PHE A 152 10.33 9.86 -7.64
N ARG A 153 9.19 10.54 -7.80
CA ARG A 153 8.32 10.92 -6.71
C ARG A 153 7.00 10.21 -6.91
N ILE A 154 6.47 9.62 -5.85
CA ILE A 154 5.15 9.00 -5.83
C ILE A 154 4.28 9.66 -4.77
N ASP A 155 2.98 9.60 -4.98
CA ASP A 155 2.00 10.21 -4.11
C ASP A 155 0.66 9.49 -4.24
N ASP A 156 -0.14 9.52 -3.17
CA ASP A 156 -1.45 8.89 -3.02
C ASP A 156 -1.59 7.48 -3.64
N VAL A 157 -1.35 6.43 -2.85
CA VAL A 157 -1.61 5.04 -3.29
C VAL A 157 -3.09 4.69 -3.10
N TRP A 158 -3.71 4.19 -4.16
CA TRP A 158 -5.14 3.92 -4.25
C TRP A 158 -5.41 2.47 -4.64
N ILE A 159 -6.36 1.83 -3.96
CA ILE A 159 -6.77 0.44 -4.20
C ILE A 159 -8.21 0.46 -4.71
N ASP A 160 -8.49 -0.23 -5.82
CA ASP A 160 -9.85 -0.40 -6.35
C ASP A 160 -10.50 -1.61 -5.65
N PRO A 161 -11.59 -1.44 -4.87
CA PRO A 161 -12.29 -2.53 -4.20
C PRO A 161 -13.44 -3.13 -5.03
N TYR A 162 -13.62 -2.81 -6.32
CA TYR A 162 -14.74 -3.35 -7.11
C TYR A 162 -14.40 -3.84 -8.52
N SER A 163 -13.17 -3.71 -9.01
CA SER A 163 -12.81 -4.15 -10.37
C SER A 163 -13.70 -3.51 -11.45
N LYS A 164 -14.04 -2.22 -11.32
CA LYS A 164 -15.01 -1.55 -12.20
C LYS A 164 -14.38 -0.52 -13.15
N GLY A 165 -13.07 -0.58 -13.35
CA GLY A 165 -12.40 0.14 -14.45
C GLY A 165 -12.97 -0.23 -15.81
#